data_AF-A0A3N9W0G3-F1
#
_entry.id   AF-A0A3N9W0G3-F1
#
_cell.length_a   1.000
_cell.length_b   1.000
_cell.length_c   1.000
_cell.angle_alpha   90.00
_cell.angle_beta   90.00
_cell.angle_gamma   90.00
#
_symmetry.space_group_name_H-M   'P 1'
#
loop_
_entity.id
_entity.type
_entity.pdbx_description
1 polymer ?
#
loop_
_entity_poly.entity_id
_entity_poly.type
_entity_poly.pdbx_seq_one_letter_code
_entity_poly.pdbx_strand_id
1 'polypeptide(L)'
;MPSYFSPGIYVEEVPSGARPIGPASTSIAAFVGVAPDRSAHLGKAVPVNNWTEFLRLFATGERVESTPLARAVFGFLDNGGARCWVVNVGEGGAITGTGQRRDGLQLLEAVDEISIIAAPGFHDVVSHEALLSMAERTRTMVAICDPAPDIDDISALTRVATPSSGKPPKPAEGAAGGTGGGSAQPGGSGGHEGAAYRPRQSEFGAFYYPWLQVRDPISGELELTPPSGHLAGIWARTDALRGVHKAPANEPVRGAVDLGYLVTRPEHDVLNPKGVNVIRYFAGEGIRVWGARTLAAEASEWRYLNVRRLSIAIEQAIANGTRWMVFEPNDFTLWRSIRRDIGAFLTRVWRDGALLGRSPEEAFFVKCDEETNPPEVRDAGMVIAHIGIAVVKPAEFVVFKLSQWAGGTETETIGG
;
A
#
# COMPACT_ATOMS: atom_id res chain seq x y z
N MET A 1 27.94 -37.92 20.74
CA MET A 1 27.41 -39.24 20.34
C MET A 1 26.73 -39.85 21.55
N PRO A 2 25.50 -40.35 21.43
CA PRO A 2 24.86 -41.09 22.51
C PRO A 2 25.67 -42.36 22.77
N SER A 3 25.87 -42.70 24.04
CA SER A 3 26.55 -43.93 24.45
C SER A 3 25.49 -44.94 24.89
N TYR A 4 25.35 -46.00 24.10
CA TYR A 4 24.39 -47.08 24.35
C TYR A 4 25.11 -48.24 25.04
N PHE A 5 24.68 -48.58 26.25
CA PHE A 5 25.39 -49.54 27.14
C PHE A 5 24.74 -50.93 27.20
N SER A 6 23.70 -51.18 26.42
CA SER A 6 22.95 -52.44 26.43
C SER A 6 22.47 -52.85 25.02
N PRO A 7 22.32 -54.14 24.72
CA PRO A 7 21.65 -54.58 23.49
C PRO A 7 20.15 -54.22 23.55
N GLY A 8 19.63 -53.51 22.55
CA GLY A 8 18.22 -53.10 22.49
C GLY A 8 17.88 -52.32 21.22
N ILE A 9 16.59 -52.13 20.95
CA ILE A 9 16.12 -51.19 19.91
C ILE A 9 16.00 -49.82 20.56
N TYR A 10 16.79 -48.86 20.08
CA TYR A 10 16.76 -47.48 20.53
C TYR A 10 16.05 -46.62 19.49
N VAL A 11 15.01 -45.91 19.92
CA VAL A 11 14.29 -44.94 19.10
C VAL A 11 14.67 -43.56 19.63
N GLU A 12 15.38 -42.78 18.84
CA GLU A 12 15.68 -41.37 19.13
C GLU A 12 14.71 -40.48 18.36
N GLU A 13 14.16 -39.48 19.04
CA GLU A 13 13.32 -38.47 18.42
C GLU A 13 14.22 -37.36 17.85
N VAL A 14 14.50 -37.43 16.55
CA VAL A 14 15.15 -36.33 15.83
C VAL A 14 14.07 -35.30 15.52
N PRO A 15 14.22 -34.02 15.90
CA PRO A 15 13.24 -33.01 15.54
C PRO A 15 13.30 -32.75 14.04
N SER A 16 12.55 -33.52 13.25
CA SER A 16 12.37 -33.31 11.81
C SER A 16 11.13 -32.44 11.53
N GLY A 17 10.77 -31.57 12.47
CA GLY A 17 9.59 -30.73 12.34
C GLY A 17 9.72 -29.79 11.14
N ALA A 18 8.75 -29.82 10.23
CA ALA A 18 8.53 -28.71 9.34
C ALA A 18 8.35 -27.45 10.20
N ARG A 19 9.07 -26.36 9.88
CA ARG A 19 8.90 -25.07 10.55
C ARG A 19 7.93 -24.25 9.70
N PRO A 20 6.64 -24.15 10.06
CA PRO A 20 5.66 -23.57 9.17
C PRO A 20 5.89 -22.07 9.00
N ILE A 21 5.95 -21.61 7.76
CA ILE A 21 5.98 -20.18 7.44
C ILE A 21 4.57 -19.61 7.63
N GLY A 22 4.43 -18.65 8.55
CA GLY A 22 3.20 -17.90 8.77
C GLY A 22 3.00 -16.76 7.77
N PRO A 23 1.78 -16.21 7.65
CA PRO A 23 1.55 -15.03 6.82
C PRO A 23 2.26 -13.79 7.39
N ALA A 24 2.68 -12.88 6.51
CA ALA A 24 3.20 -11.57 6.90
C ALA A 24 2.06 -10.56 7.17
N SER A 25 2.37 -9.49 7.89
CA SER A 25 1.48 -8.34 8.04
C SER A 25 1.23 -7.66 6.69
N THR A 26 -0.04 -7.41 6.36
CA THR A 26 -0.41 -6.69 5.12
C THR A 26 -1.25 -5.43 5.38
N SER A 27 -1.67 -5.20 6.61
CA SER A 27 -2.66 -4.17 7.00
C SER A 27 -2.15 -3.10 7.97
N ILE A 28 -0.89 -3.17 8.41
CA ILE A 28 -0.32 -2.16 9.33
C ILE A 28 0.11 -0.94 8.51
N ALA A 29 -0.57 0.18 8.77
CA ALA A 29 -0.27 1.45 8.12
C ALA A 29 0.69 2.32 8.95
N ALA A 30 1.39 3.23 8.30
CA ALA A 30 2.11 4.31 8.92
C ALA A 30 1.66 5.65 8.32
N PHE A 31 1.30 6.60 9.18
CA PHE A 31 0.89 7.93 8.81
C PHE A 31 1.87 8.97 9.35
N VAL A 32 2.42 9.77 8.46
CA VAL A 32 3.33 10.87 8.82
C VAL A 32 2.67 12.19 8.50
N GLY A 33 2.57 13.08 9.48
CA GLY A 33 2.02 14.40 9.23
C GLY A 33 1.91 15.24 10.49
N VAL A 34 1.03 16.24 10.44
CA VAL A 34 0.87 17.18 11.56
C VAL A 34 -0.30 16.75 12.44
N ALA A 35 -0.04 16.45 13.71
CA ALA A 35 -1.05 16.06 14.68
C ALA A 35 -1.89 17.26 15.17
N PRO A 36 -3.11 17.03 15.71
CA PRO A 36 -3.91 18.08 16.37
C PRO A 36 -3.13 18.86 17.42
N ASP A 37 -2.49 18.15 18.37
CA ASP A 37 -1.46 18.73 19.24
C ASP A 37 -0.12 18.71 18.51
N ARG A 38 0.30 19.89 18.04
CA ARG A 38 1.53 20.09 17.25
C ARG A 38 2.80 19.71 18.01
N SER A 39 2.75 19.62 19.35
CA SER A 39 3.88 19.28 20.21
C SER A 39 3.90 17.81 20.66
N ALA A 40 2.80 17.08 20.47
CA ALA A 40 2.66 15.72 20.94
C ALA A 40 3.64 14.76 20.25
N HIS A 41 4.39 14.01 21.07
CA HIS A 41 5.27 12.91 20.65
C HIS A 41 6.24 13.23 19.48
N LEU A 42 6.72 14.47 19.40
CA LEU A 42 7.73 14.84 18.39
C LEU A 42 8.96 13.94 18.44
N GLY A 43 9.47 13.57 17.26
CA GLY A 43 10.65 12.72 17.13
C GLY A 43 10.43 11.26 17.54
N LYS A 44 9.17 10.80 17.61
CA LYS A 44 8.81 9.41 17.93
C LYS A 44 7.81 8.86 16.92
N ALA A 45 7.97 7.58 16.58
CA ALA A 45 6.91 6.79 15.96
C ALA A 45 6.09 6.14 17.07
N VAL A 46 4.77 6.35 17.08
CA VAL A 46 3.88 5.89 18.15
C VAL A 46 2.83 4.94 17.57
N PRO A 47 2.67 3.72 18.10
CA PRO A 47 1.62 2.83 17.66
C PRO A 47 0.26 3.28 18.20
N VAL A 48 -0.76 3.16 17.37
CA VAL A 48 -2.16 3.51 17.67
C VAL A 48 -3.05 2.36 17.20
N ASN A 49 -3.91 1.87 18.10
CA ASN A 49 -4.75 0.70 17.84
C ASN A 49 -6.25 1.04 17.77
N ASN A 50 -6.64 2.24 18.22
CA ASN A 50 -8.02 2.71 18.14
C ASN A 50 -8.10 4.24 18.22
N TRP A 51 -9.28 4.78 17.93
CA TRP A 51 -9.50 6.21 17.86
C TRP A 51 -9.35 6.92 19.22
N THR A 52 -9.84 6.31 20.30
CA THR A 52 -9.70 6.87 21.66
C THR A 52 -8.24 6.99 22.07
N GLU A 53 -7.42 6.00 21.72
CA GLU A 53 -5.98 6.03 21.93
C GLU A 53 -5.31 7.15 21.12
N PHE A 54 -5.69 7.35 19.86
CA PHE A 54 -5.21 8.49 19.06
C PHE A 54 -5.49 9.82 19.74
N LEU A 55 -6.73 10.05 20.16
CA LEU A 55 -7.12 11.30 20.82
C LEU A 55 -6.30 11.55 22.10
N ARG A 56 -6.14 10.52 22.93
CA ARG A 56 -5.35 10.62 24.17
C ARG A 56 -3.88 10.96 23.92
N LEU A 57 -3.30 10.51 22.81
CA LEU A 57 -1.88 10.69 22.51
C LEU A 57 -1.59 11.96 21.71
N PHE A 58 -2.48 12.35 20.80
CA PHE A 58 -2.20 13.36 19.77
C PHE A 58 -3.18 14.53 19.76
N ALA A 59 -4.21 14.54 20.62
CA ALA A 59 -5.20 15.60 20.73
C ALA A 59 -5.29 16.12 22.18
N THR A 60 -4.14 16.35 22.81
CA THR A 60 -4.01 16.73 24.23
C THR A 60 -4.03 18.23 24.50
N GLY A 61 -4.03 19.07 23.46
CA GLY A 61 -4.03 20.53 23.60
C GLY A 61 -5.34 21.11 24.13
N GLU A 62 -5.28 22.34 24.68
CA GLU A 62 -6.45 23.07 25.21
C GLU A 62 -7.53 23.32 24.14
N ARG A 63 -7.10 23.51 22.89
CA ARG A 63 -7.96 23.56 21.70
C ARG A 63 -7.52 22.49 20.72
N VAL A 64 -8.37 21.49 20.53
CA VAL A 64 -8.11 20.41 19.57
C VAL A 64 -8.60 20.85 18.20
N GLU A 65 -7.68 21.27 17.35
CA GLU A 65 -7.97 21.49 15.93
C GLU A 65 -7.78 20.21 15.14
N SER A 66 -8.73 19.90 14.26
CA SER A 66 -8.58 18.74 13.39
C SER A 66 -7.50 18.97 12.33
N THR A 67 -6.84 17.89 11.93
CA THR A 67 -5.79 17.92 10.91
C THR A 67 -6.02 16.81 9.88
N PRO A 68 -5.45 16.94 8.66
CA PRO A 68 -5.47 15.86 7.68
C PRO A 68 -4.97 14.52 8.24
N LEU A 69 -3.97 14.55 9.14
CA LEU A 69 -3.47 13.36 9.83
C LEU A 69 -4.54 12.72 10.72
N ALA A 70 -5.24 13.52 11.55
CA ALA A 70 -6.31 13.01 12.41
C ALA A 70 -7.44 12.36 11.60
N ARG A 71 -7.87 13.03 10.53
CA ARG A 71 -8.91 12.52 9.63
C ARG A 71 -8.47 11.25 8.89
N ALA A 72 -7.19 11.15 8.51
CA ALA A 72 -6.66 9.95 7.88
C ALA A 72 -6.59 8.76 8.85
N VAL A 73 -6.14 8.97 10.09
CA VAL A 73 -6.12 7.92 11.13
C VAL A 73 -7.54 7.45 11.44
N PHE A 74 -8.50 8.37 11.59
CA PHE A 74 -9.90 8.02 11.78
C PHE A 74 -10.45 7.22 10.59
N GLY A 75 -10.26 7.73 9.37
CA GLY A 75 -10.71 7.06 8.14
C GLY A 75 -10.11 5.67 7.96
N PHE A 76 -8.84 5.46 8.34
CA PHE A 76 -8.18 4.16 8.37
C PHE A 76 -8.89 3.18 9.29
N LEU A 77 -9.13 3.58 10.54
CA LEU A 77 -9.77 2.74 11.56
C LEU A 77 -11.23 2.42 11.17
N ASP A 78 -12.00 3.42 10.72
CA ASP A 78 -13.40 3.25 10.33
C ASP A 78 -13.56 2.35 9.08
N ASN A 79 -12.57 2.38 8.19
CA ASN A 79 -12.57 1.55 7.00
C ASN A 79 -12.02 0.13 7.22
N GLY A 80 -11.62 -0.25 8.44
CA GLY A 80 -11.23 -1.61 8.81
C GLY A 80 -9.74 -1.81 9.09
N GLY A 81 -8.98 -0.72 9.17
CA GLY A 81 -7.65 -0.73 9.75
C GLY A 81 -7.70 -1.03 11.26
N ALA A 82 -6.72 -1.78 11.77
CA ALA A 82 -6.68 -2.19 13.18
C ALA A 82 -5.53 -1.55 13.95
N ARG A 83 -4.37 -1.34 13.30
CA ARG A 83 -3.17 -0.77 13.93
C ARG A 83 -2.43 0.08 12.93
N CYS A 84 -2.05 1.29 13.35
CA CYS A 84 -1.18 2.16 12.58
C CYS A 84 -0.07 2.76 13.45
N TRP A 85 1.00 3.18 12.80
CA TRP A 85 2.06 3.98 13.39
C TRP A 85 1.84 5.44 13.00
N VAL A 86 1.93 6.33 13.97
CA VAL A 86 1.78 7.77 13.75
C VAL A 86 3.10 8.47 14.05
N VAL A 87 3.56 9.30 13.11
CA VAL A 87 4.69 10.19 13.29
C VAL A 87 4.20 11.63 13.15
N ASN A 88 4.29 12.38 14.24
CA ASN A 88 4.02 13.81 14.25
C ASN A 88 5.27 14.60 13.86
N VAL A 89 5.17 15.41 12.80
CA VAL A 89 6.27 16.29 12.34
C VAL A 89 6.19 17.70 12.92
N GLY A 90 5.09 18.03 13.61
CA GLY A 90 4.86 19.35 14.19
C GLY A 90 4.55 20.45 13.16
N GLU A 91 4.28 21.65 13.65
CA GLU A 91 3.94 22.81 12.82
C GLU A 91 5.08 23.14 11.83
N GLY A 92 4.77 23.21 10.54
CA GLY A 92 5.76 23.49 9.50
C GLY A 92 6.86 22.42 9.34
N GLY A 93 6.71 21.26 9.97
CA GLY A 93 7.65 20.15 9.84
C GLY A 93 7.60 19.48 8.47
N ALA A 94 8.76 19.04 7.99
CA ALA A 94 8.88 18.27 6.74
C ALA A 94 8.88 16.76 7.02
N ILE A 95 8.20 15.98 6.19
CA ILE A 95 8.15 14.51 6.36
C ILE A 95 9.49 13.82 6.05
N THR A 96 10.35 14.45 5.26
CA THR A 96 11.69 13.96 4.93
C THR A 96 12.63 13.93 6.14
N GLY A 97 12.28 14.67 7.21
CA GLY A 97 13.16 14.91 8.32
C GLY A 97 14.18 16.02 8.06
N THR A 98 15.01 16.28 9.07
CA THR A 98 16.04 17.34 9.06
C THR A 98 17.42 16.85 8.63
N GLY A 99 17.63 15.53 8.57
CA GLY A 99 18.90 14.89 8.24
C GLY A 99 19.96 14.97 9.37
N GLN A 100 19.67 15.67 10.47
CA GLN A 100 20.57 15.79 11.63
C GLN A 100 20.38 14.66 12.65
N ARG A 101 19.18 14.08 12.69
CA ARG A 101 18.81 12.94 13.54
C ARG A 101 17.71 12.14 12.83
N ARG A 102 17.42 10.93 13.31
CA ARG A 102 16.24 10.19 12.85
C ARG A 102 14.98 10.95 13.25
N ASP A 103 14.29 11.50 12.25
CA ASP A 103 13.01 12.18 12.36
C ASP A 103 12.16 11.96 11.09
N GLY A 104 10.89 12.39 11.10
CA GLY A 104 9.96 12.18 10.00
C GLY A 104 9.86 10.70 9.59
N LEU A 105 9.94 10.42 8.30
CA LEU A 105 9.89 9.08 7.73
C LEU A 105 10.99 8.14 8.25
N GLN A 106 12.16 8.66 8.63
CA GLN A 106 13.29 7.84 9.10
C GLN A 106 12.98 7.11 10.42
N LEU A 107 12.01 7.60 11.21
CA LEU A 107 11.58 6.93 12.43
C LEU A 107 10.89 5.59 12.16
N LEU A 108 10.28 5.44 10.97
CA LEU A 108 9.55 4.25 10.58
C LEU A 108 10.47 3.14 10.05
N GLU A 109 11.73 3.44 9.71
CA GLU A 109 12.71 2.43 9.27
C GLU A 109 13.07 1.41 10.37
N ALA A 110 12.78 1.73 11.63
CA ALA A 110 12.99 0.82 12.76
C ALA A 110 11.81 -0.15 12.97
N VAL A 111 10.79 -0.09 12.12
CA VAL A 111 9.53 -0.84 12.28
C VAL A 111 9.29 -1.72 11.05
N ASP A 112 9.69 -2.98 11.15
CA ASP A 112 9.65 -3.94 10.04
C ASP A 112 8.23 -4.35 9.61
N GLU A 113 7.23 -4.14 10.47
CA GLU A 113 5.86 -4.64 10.28
C GLU A 113 4.95 -3.74 9.41
N ILE A 114 5.44 -2.57 9.00
CA ILE A 114 4.69 -1.59 8.19
C ILE A 114 4.55 -2.10 6.75
N SER A 115 3.30 -2.15 6.27
CA SER A 115 2.96 -2.60 4.92
C SER A 115 2.31 -1.51 4.07
N ILE A 116 1.87 -0.40 4.67
CA ILE A 116 1.25 0.74 4.00
C ILE A 116 1.84 2.02 4.58
N ILE A 117 2.18 3.00 3.74
CA ILE A 117 2.67 4.30 4.19
C ILE A 117 1.96 5.45 3.49
N ALA A 118 1.63 6.51 4.22
CA ALA A 118 1.03 7.72 3.65
C ALA A 118 1.42 8.97 4.44
N ALA A 119 1.40 10.11 3.76
CA ALA A 119 1.59 11.43 4.37
C ALA A 119 0.37 12.33 4.13
N PRO A 120 -0.74 12.12 4.85
CA PRO A 120 -1.98 12.86 4.60
C PRO A 120 -1.77 14.36 4.78
N GLY A 121 -2.16 15.14 3.77
CA GLY A 121 -1.97 16.59 3.72
C GLY A 121 -0.63 17.04 3.12
N PHE A 122 0.26 16.11 2.76
CA PHE A 122 1.52 16.39 2.08
C PHE A 122 1.46 15.85 0.64
N HIS A 123 1.17 16.76 -0.30
CA HIS A 123 0.90 16.45 -1.71
C HIS A 123 1.94 17.05 -2.68
N ASP A 124 3.03 17.62 -2.15
CA ASP A 124 4.11 18.17 -2.95
C ASP A 124 5.07 17.08 -3.46
N VAL A 125 5.85 17.44 -4.48
CA VAL A 125 6.79 16.53 -5.15
C VAL A 125 7.82 15.94 -4.20
N VAL A 126 8.32 16.73 -3.25
CA VAL A 126 9.35 16.29 -2.30
C VAL A 126 8.77 15.24 -1.37
N SER A 127 7.55 15.47 -0.89
CA SER A 127 6.84 14.51 -0.04
C SER A 127 6.52 13.20 -0.77
N HIS A 128 6.03 13.27 -2.01
CA HIS A 128 5.81 12.07 -2.83
C HIS A 128 7.12 11.31 -3.07
N GLU A 129 8.19 12.00 -3.43
CA GLU A 129 9.50 11.38 -3.65
C GLU A 129 10.01 10.67 -2.39
N ALA A 130 9.85 11.29 -1.23
CA ALA A 130 10.29 10.73 0.05
C ALA A 130 9.53 9.42 0.39
N LEU A 131 8.21 9.41 0.19
CA LEU A 131 7.37 8.22 0.40
C LEU A 131 7.77 7.09 -0.55
N LEU A 132 7.89 7.38 -1.85
CA LEU A 132 8.25 6.39 -2.86
C LEU A 132 9.66 5.83 -2.64
N SER A 133 10.63 6.70 -2.37
CA SER A 133 12.01 6.31 -2.08
C SER A 133 12.12 5.42 -0.84
N MET A 134 11.32 5.67 0.20
CA MET A 134 11.29 4.81 1.38
C MET A 134 10.69 3.44 1.06
N ALA A 135 9.56 3.41 0.35
CA ALA A 135 8.90 2.16 -0.02
C ALA A 135 9.78 1.29 -0.95
N GLU A 136 10.48 1.91 -1.90
CA GLU A 136 11.42 1.23 -2.81
C GLU A 136 12.66 0.69 -2.12
N ARG A 137 13.21 1.45 -1.15
CA ARG A 137 14.41 1.04 -0.40
C ARG A 137 14.11 -0.11 0.57
N THR A 138 13.00 -0.01 1.31
CA THR A 138 12.63 -1.00 2.32
C THR A 138 11.96 -2.23 1.71
N ARG A 139 11.20 -2.05 0.64
CA ARG A 139 10.45 -3.10 -0.07
C ARG A 139 9.44 -3.86 0.80
N THR A 140 9.11 -3.34 1.97
CA THR A 140 8.15 -3.94 2.91
C THR A 140 6.75 -3.34 2.79
N MET A 141 6.63 -2.18 2.12
CA MET A 141 5.41 -1.37 2.10
C MET A 141 5.09 -0.80 0.72
N VAL A 142 3.85 -0.35 0.55
CA VAL A 142 3.41 0.45 -0.61
C VAL A 142 2.94 1.81 -0.12
N ALA A 143 3.40 2.87 -0.79
CA ALA A 143 3.03 4.25 -0.50
C ALA A 143 1.68 4.61 -1.13
N ILE A 144 0.84 5.32 -0.38
CA ILE A 144 -0.35 5.98 -0.90
C ILE A 144 -0.06 7.48 -0.99
N CYS A 145 -0.11 8.00 -2.21
CA CYS A 145 0.10 9.42 -2.50
C CYS A 145 -1.25 10.08 -2.80
N ASP A 146 -1.45 11.26 -2.22
CA ASP A 146 -2.63 12.10 -2.46
C ASP A 146 -2.26 13.29 -3.36
N PRO A 147 -3.16 13.73 -4.27
CA PRO A 147 -3.01 14.99 -4.99
C PRO A 147 -3.27 16.19 -4.07
N ALA A 148 -3.02 17.40 -4.59
CA ALA A 148 -3.58 18.61 -4.00
C ALA A 148 -5.13 18.56 -4.01
N PRO A 149 -5.81 19.19 -3.03
CA PRO A 149 -7.27 19.18 -2.94
C PRO A 149 -7.96 19.95 -4.08
N ASP A 150 -7.32 21.01 -4.57
CA ASP A 150 -7.81 21.96 -5.54
C ASP A 150 -7.15 21.75 -6.90
N ILE A 151 -7.80 20.94 -7.74
CA ILE A 151 -7.34 20.64 -9.10
C ILE A 151 -8.34 21.19 -10.10
N ASP A 152 -7.99 22.30 -10.73
CA ASP A 152 -8.83 22.91 -11.78
C ASP A 152 -8.79 22.11 -13.10
N ASP A 153 -7.62 21.55 -13.43
CA ASP A 153 -7.38 20.77 -14.64
C ASP A 153 -6.91 19.36 -14.29
N ILE A 154 -7.80 18.38 -14.44
CA ILE A 154 -7.49 16.96 -14.21
C ILE A 154 -6.34 16.44 -15.08
N SER A 155 -6.02 17.10 -16.20
CA SER A 155 -4.90 16.71 -17.05
C SER A 155 -3.56 16.89 -16.33
N ALA A 156 -3.49 17.75 -15.31
CA ALA A 156 -2.33 17.88 -14.43
C ALA A 156 -1.98 16.54 -13.74
N LEU A 157 -2.99 15.74 -13.39
CA LEU A 157 -2.84 14.41 -12.79
C LEU A 157 -2.26 13.35 -13.74
N THR A 158 -2.11 13.69 -15.03
CA THR A 158 -1.47 12.81 -16.01
C THR A 158 0.02 13.11 -16.21
N ARG A 159 0.48 14.27 -15.73
CA ARG A 159 1.85 14.77 -15.92
C ARG A 159 2.67 14.48 -14.68
N VAL A 160 3.86 13.91 -14.88
CA VAL A 160 4.80 13.64 -13.78
C VAL A 160 5.47 14.94 -13.39
N ALA A 161 5.49 15.23 -12.08
CA ALA A 161 6.21 16.37 -11.55
C ALA A 161 7.72 16.19 -11.70
N THR A 162 8.43 17.19 -12.23
CA THR A 162 9.90 17.27 -12.10
C THR A 162 10.23 18.25 -10.98
N PRO A 163 11.10 17.89 -10.03
CA PRO A 163 11.49 18.83 -8.97
C PRO A 163 12.19 20.04 -9.60
N SER A 164 11.53 21.20 -9.60
CA SER A 164 12.24 22.47 -9.74
C SER A 164 12.85 22.82 -8.39
N SER A 165 14.02 23.47 -8.38
CA SER A 165 14.77 23.85 -7.19
C SER A 165 14.07 24.99 -6.41
N GLY A 166 12.86 24.74 -5.90
CA GLY A 166 12.02 25.67 -5.16
C GLY A 166 11.78 25.19 -3.72
N LYS A 167 11.68 26.14 -2.79
CA LYS A 167 11.56 25.94 -1.34
C LYS A 167 10.31 25.11 -0.99
N PRO A 168 10.36 24.17 -0.03
CA PRO A 168 9.21 23.33 0.32
C PRO A 168 8.01 24.18 0.80
N PRO A 169 6.78 23.92 0.31
CA PRO A 169 5.59 24.68 0.70
C PRO A 169 5.06 24.24 2.08
N LYS A 170 4.38 25.18 2.74
CA LYS A 170 3.79 25.08 4.08
C LYS A 170 2.47 24.26 4.01
N PRO A 171 2.13 23.42 5.01
CA PRO A 171 0.87 22.68 5.02
C PRO A 171 -0.36 23.61 4.91
N ALA A 172 -1.40 23.18 4.19
CA ALA A 172 -2.61 23.96 3.95
C ALA A 172 -3.31 24.33 5.27
N GLU A 173 -3.46 25.63 5.53
CA GLU A 173 -4.22 26.18 6.65
C GLU A 173 -5.73 26.07 6.36
N GLY A 174 -6.51 25.71 7.38
CA GLY A 174 -7.96 25.52 7.29
C GLY A 174 -8.68 26.80 6.86
N ALA A 175 -9.66 26.65 5.96
CA ALA A 175 -10.50 27.74 5.48
C ALA A 175 -11.38 28.29 6.61
N ALA A 176 -10.94 29.39 7.24
CA ALA A 176 -11.77 30.21 8.11
C ALA A 176 -12.49 31.29 7.29
N GLY A 177 -13.82 31.27 7.32
CA GLY A 177 -14.68 32.20 6.59
C GLY A 177 -14.56 33.66 7.06
N GLY A 178 -14.63 34.58 6.09
CA GLY A 178 -14.75 36.01 6.31
C GLY A 178 -15.53 36.67 5.17
N THR A 179 -16.71 37.19 5.50
CA THR A 179 -17.62 37.92 4.62
C THR A 179 -17.09 39.31 4.24
N GLY A 180 -17.20 39.69 2.96
CA GLY A 180 -17.03 41.08 2.52
C GLY A 180 -17.11 41.23 1.00
N GLY A 181 -18.15 41.91 0.50
CA GLY A 181 -18.39 42.13 -0.92
C GLY A 181 -17.48 43.19 -1.56
N GLY A 182 -17.20 43.02 -2.85
CA GLY A 182 -16.51 44.00 -3.69
C GLY A 182 -16.30 43.47 -5.11
N SER A 183 -16.75 44.22 -6.10
CA SER A 183 -16.87 43.90 -7.53
C SER A 183 -15.56 43.54 -8.27
N ALA A 184 -15.72 42.69 -9.30
CA ALA A 184 -14.68 42.19 -10.19
C ALA A 184 -14.12 43.22 -11.19
N GLN A 185 -12.81 43.11 -11.50
CA GLN A 185 -12.27 43.19 -12.86
C GLN A 185 -10.90 42.48 -12.96
N PRO A 186 -10.53 41.94 -14.13
CA PRO A 186 -9.57 40.85 -14.26
C PRO A 186 -8.14 41.35 -14.52
N GLY A 187 -7.19 40.86 -13.73
CA GLY A 187 -5.76 41.16 -13.85
C GLY A 187 -4.95 39.87 -14.02
N GLY A 188 -4.02 39.90 -14.98
CA GLY A 188 -3.29 38.77 -15.54
C GLY A 188 -2.57 37.82 -14.58
N SER A 189 -2.58 36.56 -15.02
CA SER A 189 -1.74 35.41 -14.67
C SER A 189 -0.43 35.72 -13.92
N GLY A 190 -0.44 35.50 -12.60
CA GLY A 190 0.75 35.16 -11.81
C GLY A 190 0.78 33.65 -11.61
N GLY A 191 1.88 33.00 -12.00
CA GLY A 191 1.99 31.54 -12.06
C GLY A 191 1.84 30.84 -10.71
N HIS A 192 0.95 29.84 -10.66
CA HIS A 192 0.89 28.84 -9.61
C HIS A 192 2.06 27.84 -9.76
N GLU A 193 3.26 28.23 -9.34
CA GLU A 193 4.38 27.30 -9.14
C GLU A 193 4.14 26.42 -7.91
N GLY A 194 3.40 25.33 -8.13
CA GLY A 194 3.14 24.30 -7.11
C GLY A 194 2.09 23.26 -7.54
N ALA A 195 1.83 23.15 -8.84
CA ALA A 195 0.65 22.45 -9.35
C ALA A 195 0.64 20.94 -9.02
N ALA A 196 -0.59 20.45 -8.85
CA ALA A 196 -1.00 19.11 -8.49
C ALA A 196 -0.60 18.06 -9.54
N TYR A 197 0.67 17.67 -9.54
CA TYR A 197 1.21 16.72 -10.48
C TYR A 197 1.15 15.28 -9.95
N ARG A 198 1.12 14.34 -10.89
CA ARG A 198 1.27 12.93 -10.59
C ARG A 198 2.67 12.67 -10.03
N PRO A 199 2.82 11.78 -9.03
CA PRO A 199 4.13 11.29 -8.64
C PRO A 199 4.87 10.61 -9.80
N ARG A 200 6.19 10.47 -9.65
CA ARG A 200 7.00 9.71 -10.60
C ARG A 200 6.57 8.24 -10.67
N GLN A 201 7.04 7.54 -11.70
CA GLN A 201 6.79 6.11 -11.81
C GLN A 201 7.42 5.36 -10.64
N SER A 202 6.65 4.45 -10.05
CA SER A 202 7.09 3.55 -9.01
C SER A 202 6.14 2.36 -8.91
N GLU A 203 6.69 1.18 -8.74
CA GLU A 203 5.92 -0.04 -8.49
C GLU A 203 5.43 -0.09 -7.04
N PHE A 204 6.02 0.70 -6.16
CA PHE A 204 5.74 0.74 -4.71
C PHE A 204 4.85 1.93 -4.32
N GLY A 205 4.15 2.54 -5.27
CA GLY A 205 3.24 3.66 -5.01
C GLY A 205 1.89 3.49 -5.68
N ALA A 206 0.84 4.01 -5.03
CA ALA A 206 -0.50 4.15 -5.58
C ALA A 206 -0.98 5.59 -5.37
N PHE A 207 -1.73 6.12 -6.34
CA PHE A 207 -2.21 7.50 -6.33
C PHE A 207 -3.72 7.53 -6.48
N TYR A 208 -4.42 8.26 -5.60
CA TYR A 208 -5.88 8.27 -5.53
C TYR A 208 -6.46 9.67 -5.65
N TYR A 209 -7.51 9.81 -6.46
CA TYR A 209 -8.23 11.06 -6.70
C TYR A 209 -9.73 10.79 -6.77
N PRO A 210 -10.62 11.69 -6.32
CA PRO A 210 -10.39 12.95 -5.62
C PRO A 210 -10.27 12.80 -4.11
N TRP A 211 -10.12 13.94 -3.41
CA TRP A 211 -10.34 14.02 -1.97
C TRP A 211 -11.81 13.74 -1.61
N LEU A 212 -12.02 13.29 -0.38
CA LEU A 212 -13.32 12.90 0.16
C LEU A 212 -13.90 14.03 1.00
N GLN A 213 -15.21 14.24 0.93
CA GLN A 213 -15.92 15.04 1.92
C GLN A 213 -16.44 14.11 3.01
N VAL A 214 -15.98 14.32 4.25
CA VAL A 214 -16.31 13.47 5.40
C VAL A 214 -16.78 14.32 6.56
N ARG A 215 -17.53 13.73 7.50
CA ARG A 215 -17.77 14.37 8.79
C ARG A 215 -16.53 14.22 9.66
N ASP A 216 -15.93 15.33 10.01
CA ASP A 216 -14.73 15.37 10.83
C ASP A 216 -15.01 14.80 12.24
N PRO A 217 -14.19 13.87 12.74
CA PRO A 217 -14.44 13.20 14.02
C PRO A 217 -14.15 14.07 15.25
N ILE A 218 -13.48 15.22 15.08
CA ILE A 218 -13.12 16.15 16.15
C ILE A 218 -14.05 17.37 16.11
N SER A 219 -14.15 18.05 14.96
CA SER A 219 -14.99 19.26 14.84
C SER A 219 -16.46 18.96 14.61
N GLY A 220 -16.80 17.79 14.06
CA GLY A 220 -18.17 17.42 13.67
C GLY A 220 -18.63 18.05 12.36
N GLU A 221 -17.84 18.93 11.75
CA GLU A 221 -18.15 19.63 10.50
C GLU A 221 -17.84 18.78 9.25
N LEU A 222 -18.38 19.17 8.09
CA LEU A 222 -18.01 18.55 6.82
C LEU A 222 -16.70 19.13 6.32
N GLU A 223 -15.70 18.27 6.15
CA GLU A 223 -14.32 18.65 5.82
C GLU A 223 -13.81 17.88 4.61
N LEU A 224 -13.08 18.57 3.73
CA LEU A 224 -12.38 17.95 2.61
C LEU A 224 -11.11 17.24 3.13
N THR A 225 -10.96 15.97 2.77
CA THR A 225 -10.03 15.04 3.41
C THR A 225 -9.22 14.26 2.39
N PRO A 226 -7.88 14.17 2.55
CA PRO A 226 -7.06 13.32 1.70
C PRO A 226 -7.52 11.87 1.79
N PRO A 227 -7.60 11.15 0.66
CA PRO A 227 -8.20 9.84 0.62
C PRO A 227 -7.29 8.75 1.24
N SER A 228 -5.97 8.97 1.32
CA SER A 228 -4.98 7.97 1.75
C SER A 228 -5.32 7.18 3.02
N GLY A 229 -5.82 7.84 4.08
CA GLY A 229 -6.23 7.16 5.31
C GLY A 229 -7.37 6.16 5.09
N HIS A 230 -8.41 6.59 4.37
CA HIS A 230 -9.56 5.75 4.05
C HIS A 230 -9.15 4.58 3.15
N LEU A 231 -8.29 4.82 2.16
CA LEU A 231 -7.79 3.76 1.27
C LEU A 231 -6.94 2.74 2.02
N ALA A 232 -6.06 3.18 2.92
CA ALA A 232 -5.29 2.26 3.76
C ALA A 232 -6.21 1.34 4.59
N GLY A 233 -7.32 1.88 5.12
CA GLY A 233 -8.32 1.10 5.83
C GLY A 233 -9.05 0.11 4.92
N ILE A 234 -9.42 0.54 3.71
CA ILE A 234 -10.05 -0.33 2.69
C ILE A 234 -9.12 -1.46 2.28
N TRP A 235 -7.82 -1.19 2.13
CA TRP A 235 -6.82 -2.22 1.85
C TRP A 235 -6.77 -3.24 2.99
N ALA A 236 -6.66 -2.78 4.24
CA ALA A 236 -6.67 -3.65 5.42
C ALA A 236 -7.94 -4.52 5.50
N ARG A 237 -9.10 -3.92 5.26
CA ARG A 237 -10.39 -4.63 5.24
C ARG A 237 -10.48 -5.65 4.11
N THR A 238 -10.06 -5.29 2.91
CA THR A 238 -10.08 -6.18 1.75
C THR A 238 -9.20 -7.40 2.01
N ASP A 239 -7.99 -7.17 2.53
CA ASP A 239 -7.05 -8.24 2.85
C ASP A 239 -7.62 -9.20 3.91
N ALA A 240 -8.23 -8.65 4.97
CA ALA A 240 -8.82 -9.47 6.04
C ALA A 240 -10.01 -10.31 5.55
N LEU A 241 -10.81 -9.80 4.62
CA LEU A 241 -12.03 -10.47 4.14
C LEU A 241 -11.80 -11.40 2.95
N ARG A 242 -10.85 -11.07 2.08
CA ARG A 242 -10.69 -11.70 0.76
C ARG A 242 -9.25 -12.07 0.43
N GLY A 243 -8.29 -11.75 1.31
CA GLY A 243 -6.86 -11.94 1.05
C GLY A 243 -6.26 -10.84 0.19
N VAL A 244 -4.95 -10.60 0.36
CA VAL A 244 -4.19 -9.55 -0.33
C VAL A 244 -4.17 -9.68 -1.87
N HIS A 245 -4.46 -10.88 -2.38
CA HIS A 245 -4.56 -11.14 -3.81
C HIS A 245 -5.81 -10.49 -4.46
N LYS A 246 -6.83 -10.11 -3.68
CA LYS A 246 -7.99 -9.38 -4.17
C LYS A 246 -7.65 -7.89 -4.32
N ALA A 247 -7.91 -7.34 -5.50
CA ALA A 247 -7.85 -5.89 -5.74
C ALA A 247 -8.77 -5.11 -4.77
N PRO A 248 -8.27 -4.10 -4.03
CA PRO A 248 -9.08 -3.25 -3.14
C PRO A 248 -9.81 -2.16 -3.93
N ALA A 249 -10.55 -2.57 -4.96
CA ALA A 249 -11.41 -1.75 -5.80
C ALA A 249 -12.81 -2.36 -5.85
N ASN A 250 -13.77 -1.54 -6.28
CA ASN A 250 -15.21 -1.76 -6.11
C ASN A 250 -15.62 -1.88 -4.64
N GLU A 251 -14.90 -1.20 -3.75
CA GLU A 251 -15.13 -1.19 -2.31
C GLU A 251 -15.81 0.11 -1.89
N PRO A 252 -16.83 0.07 -1.02
CA PRO A 252 -17.45 1.27 -0.49
C PRO A 252 -16.48 2.03 0.42
N VAL A 253 -16.50 3.35 0.34
CA VAL A 253 -15.73 4.25 1.21
C VAL A 253 -16.59 4.63 2.40
N ARG A 254 -16.33 4.03 3.57
CA ARG A 254 -17.08 4.33 4.80
C ARG A 254 -16.72 5.73 5.30
N GLY A 255 -17.71 6.45 5.82
CA GLY A 255 -17.55 7.82 6.32
C GLY A 255 -17.55 8.92 5.25
N ALA A 256 -17.40 8.57 3.96
CA ALA A 256 -17.50 9.52 2.86
C ALA A 256 -18.97 9.92 2.62
N VAL A 257 -19.24 11.22 2.70
CA VAL A 257 -20.54 11.83 2.45
C VAL A 257 -20.63 12.30 1.00
N ASP A 258 -19.55 12.88 0.48
CA ASP A 258 -19.44 13.31 -0.91
C ASP A 258 -17.97 13.24 -1.40
N LEU A 259 -17.73 13.64 -2.64
CA LEU A 259 -16.42 13.77 -3.27
C LEU A 259 -16.12 15.24 -3.54
N GLY A 260 -14.85 15.65 -3.39
CA GLY A 260 -14.42 17.00 -3.79
C GLY A 260 -14.58 17.26 -5.30
N TYR A 261 -14.67 16.19 -6.10
CA TYR A 261 -14.87 16.28 -7.55
C TYR A 261 -15.58 15.04 -8.10
N LEU A 262 -16.63 15.22 -8.89
CA LEU A 262 -17.35 14.09 -9.49
C LEU A 262 -16.72 13.68 -10.84
N VAL A 263 -15.80 12.71 -10.79
CA VAL A 263 -15.10 12.22 -11.99
C VAL A 263 -16.08 11.55 -12.97
N THR A 264 -16.14 12.08 -14.18
CA THR A 264 -16.93 11.53 -15.27
C THR A 264 -16.24 10.32 -15.91
N ARG A 265 -16.96 9.57 -16.74
CA ARG A 265 -16.39 8.40 -17.42
C ARG A 265 -15.28 8.78 -18.42
N PRO A 266 -15.43 9.78 -19.31
CA PRO A 266 -14.35 10.17 -20.22
C PRO A 266 -13.09 10.65 -19.49
N GLU A 267 -13.25 11.36 -18.38
CA GLU A 267 -12.12 11.80 -17.56
C GLU A 267 -11.40 10.61 -16.93
N HIS A 268 -12.15 9.64 -16.42
CA HIS A 268 -11.58 8.39 -15.91
C HIS A 268 -10.82 7.63 -17.00
N ASP A 269 -11.34 7.59 -18.24
CA ASP A 269 -10.66 6.93 -19.37
C ASP A 269 -9.29 7.56 -19.68
N VAL A 270 -9.10 8.85 -19.38
CA VAL A 270 -7.81 9.57 -19.49
C VAL A 270 -6.88 9.30 -18.30
N LEU A 271 -7.44 9.30 -17.09
CA LEU A 271 -6.69 9.18 -15.83
C LEU A 271 -6.16 7.76 -15.59
N ASN A 272 -6.99 6.75 -15.88
CA ASN A 272 -6.72 5.37 -15.52
C ASN A 272 -5.45 4.79 -16.20
N PRO A 273 -5.20 4.97 -17.51
CA PRO A 273 -3.95 4.52 -18.15
C PRO A 273 -2.68 5.08 -17.51
N LYS A 274 -2.79 6.22 -16.81
CA LYS A 274 -1.67 6.82 -16.06
C LYS A 274 -1.55 6.29 -14.63
N GLY A 275 -2.37 5.34 -14.19
CA GLY A 275 -2.31 4.79 -12.83
C GLY A 275 -2.87 5.74 -11.77
N VAL A 276 -3.75 6.67 -12.18
CA VAL A 276 -4.55 7.48 -11.24
C VAL A 276 -5.80 6.68 -10.89
N ASN A 277 -5.88 6.21 -9.65
CA ASN A 277 -7.02 5.44 -9.18
C ASN A 277 -8.14 6.38 -8.76
N VAL A 278 -9.29 6.30 -9.43
CA VAL A 278 -10.39 7.21 -9.16
C VAL A 278 -11.32 6.68 -8.06
N ILE A 279 -11.89 7.59 -7.28
CA ILE A 279 -13.01 7.33 -6.37
C ILE A 279 -14.24 7.97 -7.01
N ARG A 280 -15.32 7.22 -7.13
CA ARG A 280 -16.51 7.65 -7.88
C ARG A 280 -17.79 7.39 -7.13
N TYR A 281 -18.77 8.24 -7.35
CA TYR A 281 -20.14 8.03 -6.93
C TYR A 281 -20.90 7.22 -7.98
N PHE A 282 -21.60 6.18 -7.52
CA PHE A 282 -22.51 5.37 -8.32
C PHE A 282 -23.91 5.44 -7.71
N ALA A 283 -24.90 5.80 -8.53
CA ALA A 283 -26.29 5.86 -8.09
C ALA A 283 -26.73 4.48 -7.57
N GLY A 284 -27.25 4.41 -6.34
CA GLY A 284 -27.69 3.17 -5.68
C GLY A 284 -26.56 2.34 -5.03
N GLU A 285 -25.29 2.61 -5.37
CA GLU A 285 -24.13 1.88 -4.86
C GLU A 285 -23.21 2.72 -3.96
N GLY A 286 -23.41 4.04 -3.94
CA GLY A 286 -22.68 4.99 -3.11
C GLY A 286 -21.29 5.35 -3.67
N ILE A 287 -20.44 5.87 -2.79
CA ILE A 287 -19.06 6.23 -3.11
C ILE A 287 -18.17 5.00 -3.06
N ARG A 288 -17.45 4.73 -4.15
CA ARG A 288 -16.62 3.54 -4.30
C ARG A 288 -15.24 3.85 -4.84
N VAL A 289 -14.27 3.08 -4.35
CA VAL A 289 -12.94 3.03 -4.95
C VAL A 289 -13.05 2.31 -6.30
N TRP A 290 -12.57 2.95 -7.36
CA TRP A 290 -12.76 2.46 -8.73
C TRP A 290 -11.43 2.39 -9.50
N GLY A 291 -10.38 1.94 -8.82
CA GLY A 291 -9.06 1.67 -9.41
C GLY A 291 -8.16 0.91 -8.42
N ALA A 292 -7.28 0.06 -8.96
CA ALA A 292 -6.30 -0.72 -8.18
C ALA A 292 -4.96 -0.86 -8.92
N ARG A 293 -4.51 0.21 -9.56
CA ARG A 293 -3.22 0.32 -10.25
C ARG A 293 -2.16 0.95 -9.35
N THR A 294 -0.91 0.55 -9.57
CA THR A 294 0.26 1.24 -9.03
C THR A 294 0.65 2.40 -9.94
N LEU A 295 1.69 3.15 -9.57
CA LEU A 295 2.33 4.18 -10.40
C LEU A 295 3.31 3.60 -11.43
N ALA A 296 3.42 2.27 -11.53
CA ALA A 296 4.30 1.60 -12.47
C ALA A 296 3.98 1.95 -13.92
N ALA A 297 4.94 1.71 -14.81
CA ALA A 297 4.71 1.80 -16.24
C ALA A 297 3.60 0.82 -16.68
N GLU A 298 2.86 1.17 -17.74
CA GLU A 298 1.73 0.38 -18.24
C GLU A 298 2.11 -1.07 -18.60
N ALA A 299 3.32 -1.28 -19.10
CA ALA A 299 3.85 -2.59 -19.46
C ALA A 299 4.49 -3.36 -18.29
N SER A 300 4.52 -2.80 -17.07
CA SER A 300 5.11 -3.47 -15.91
C SER A 300 4.23 -4.62 -15.43
N GLU A 301 4.86 -5.75 -15.07
CA GLU A 301 4.20 -6.86 -14.39
C GLU A 301 3.62 -6.44 -13.02
N TRP A 302 4.11 -5.32 -12.47
CA TRP A 302 3.71 -4.73 -11.20
C TRP A 302 2.66 -3.61 -11.35
N ARG A 303 2.00 -3.53 -12.51
CA ARG A 303 0.93 -2.55 -12.80
C ARG A 303 -0.21 -2.59 -11.77
N TYR A 304 -0.53 -3.76 -11.23
CA TYR A 304 -1.67 -3.94 -10.33
C TYR A 304 -1.24 -3.97 -8.86
N LEU A 305 -2.01 -3.25 -8.06
CA LEU A 305 -1.74 -3.06 -6.63
C LEU A 305 -1.78 -4.37 -5.85
N ASN A 306 -2.80 -5.21 -6.05
CA ASN A 306 -2.92 -6.50 -5.38
C ASN A 306 -1.77 -7.45 -5.75
N VAL A 307 -1.27 -7.38 -6.99
CA VAL A 307 -0.13 -8.19 -7.44
C VAL A 307 1.13 -7.76 -6.68
N ARG A 308 1.43 -6.46 -6.65
CA ARG A 308 2.60 -5.94 -5.91
C ARG A 308 2.51 -6.22 -4.41
N ARG A 309 1.34 -5.99 -3.80
CA ARG A 309 1.12 -6.24 -2.36
C ARG A 309 1.21 -7.71 -2.00
N LEU A 310 0.67 -8.61 -2.83
CA LEU A 310 0.81 -10.06 -2.65
C LEU A 310 2.28 -10.49 -2.69
N SER A 311 3.04 -10.01 -3.67
CA SER A 311 4.46 -10.36 -3.77
C SER A 311 5.28 -9.84 -2.59
N ILE A 312 5.02 -8.62 -2.11
CA ILE A 312 5.63 -8.12 -0.87
C ILE A 312 5.27 -9.03 0.31
N ALA A 313 4.00 -9.42 0.46
CA ALA A 313 3.56 -10.28 1.54
C ALA A 313 4.24 -11.67 1.51
N ILE A 314 4.41 -12.26 0.32
CA ILE A 314 5.12 -13.53 0.13
C ILE A 314 6.61 -13.38 0.45
N GLU A 315 7.26 -12.33 -0.07
CA GLU A 315 8.68 -12.01 0.20
C GLU A 315 8.93 -11.89 1.71
N GLN A 316 8.08 -11.13 2.42
CA GLN A 316 8.18 -10.93 3.87
C GLN A 316 7.86 -12.20 4.68
N ALA A 317 6.86 -12.98 4.26
CA ALA A 317 6.52 -14.23 4.93
C ALA A 317 7.70 -15.21 4.88
N ILE A 318 8.31 -15.36 3.69
CA ILE A 318 9.50 -16.20 3.50
C ILE A 318 10.65 -15.68 4.36
N ALA A 319 11.01 -14.39 4.27
CA ALA A 319 12.11 -13.82 5.03
C ALA A 319 11.97 -14.04 6.55
N ASN A 320 10.77 -13.81 7.10
CA ASN A 320 10.49 -14.01 8.52
C ASN A 320 10.49 -15.49 8.91
N GLY A 321 9.88 -16.34 8.08
CA GLY A 321 9.75 -17.78 8.34
C GLY A 321 11.05 -18.57 8.16
N THR A 322 12.02 -18.05 7.41
CA THR A 322 13.31 -18.70 7.14
C THR A 322 14.48 -18.10 7.91
N ARG A 323 14.26 -17.11 8.79
CA ARG A 323 15.32 -16.48 9.60
C ARG A 323 16.18 -17.47 10.39
N TRP A 324 15.60 -18.59 10.79
CA TRP A 324 16.31 -19.65 11.50
C TRP A 324 17.39 -20.35 10.68
N MET A 325 17.35 -20.26 9.35
CA MET A 325 18.32 -20.89 8.45
C MET A 325 19.67 -20.17 8.45
N VAL A 326 19.72 -18.93 8.98
CA VAL A 326 20.97 -18.18 9.10
C VAL A 326 21.90 -18.91 10.07
N PHE A 327 23.14 -19.13 9.65
CA PHE A 327 24.17 -19.90 10.37
C PHE A 327 23.97 -21.43 10.43
N GLU A 328 23.00 -21.98 9.70
CA GLU A 328 22.92 -23.44 9.50
C GLU A 328 24.00 -23.94 8.53
N PRO A 329 24.45 -25.20 8.66
CA PRO A 329 25.37 -25.80 7.69
C PRO A 329 24.80 -25.79 6.27
N ASN A 330 25.57 -25.29 5.30
CA ASN A 330 25.18 -25.26 3.89
C ASN A 330 25.35 -26.64 3.24
N ASP A 331 24.36 -27.51 3.46
CA ASP A 331 24.34 -28.89 2.97
C ASP A 331 22.99 -29.28 2.31
N PHE A 332 22.92 -30.52 1.81
CA PHE A 332 21.72 -31.06 1.18
C PHE A 332 20.50 -31.11 2.11
N THR A 333 20.71 -31.16 3.43
CA THR A 333 19.64 -31.17 4.44
C THR A 333 18.99 -29.80 4.52
N LEU A 334 19.79 -28.74 4.53
CA LEU A 334 19.31 -27.35 4.49
C LEU A 334 18.51 -27.10 3.20
N TRP A 335 19.05 -27.49 2.04
CA TRP A 335 18.38 -27.28 0.74
C TRP A 335 17.05 -28.01 0.64
N ARG A 336 16.98 -29.24 1.19
CA ARG A 336 15.72 -30.00 1.29
C ARG A 336 14.72 -29.31 2.21
N SER A 337 15.18 -28.75 3.33
CA SER A 337 14.33 -28.01 4.27
C SER A 337 13.77 -26.74 3.64
N ILE A 338 14.59 -25.98 2.91
CA ILE A 338 14.17 -24.80 2.13
C ILE A 338 13.05 -25.16 1.16
N ARG A 339 13.27 -26.17 0.30
CA ARG A 339 12.27 -26.59 -0.68
C ARG A 339 10.97 -27.05 -0.03
N ARG A 340 11.07 -27.83 1.05
CA ARG A 340 9.91 -28.34 1.78
C ARG A 340 9.10 -27.21 2.41
N ASP A 341 9.75 -26.32 3.17
CA ASP A 341 9.05 -25.34 4.00
C ASP A 341 8.45 -24.21 3.14
N ILE A 342 9.19 -23.73 2.14
CA ILE A 342 8.68 -22.74 1.16
C ILE A 342 7.63 -23.38 0.25
N GLY A 343 7.85 -24.61 -0.22
CA GLY A 343 6.87 -25.31 -1.06
C GLY A 343 5.54 -25.53 -0.33
N ALA A 344 5.58 -25.92 0.95
CA ALA A 344 4.38 -26.07 1.77
C ALA A 344 3.65 -24.74 1.99
N PHE A 345 4.39 -23.64 2.13
CA PHE A 345 3.82 -22.29 2.23
C PHE A 345 3.14 -21.85 0.95
N LEU A 346 3.82 -21.93 -0.20
CA LEU A 346 3.25 -21.53 -1.50
C LEU A 346 2.07 -22.42 -1.89
N THR A 347 2.05 -23.68 -1.47
CA THR A 347 0.88 -24.56 -1.61
C THR A 347 -0.34 -24.01 -0.87
N ARG A 348 -0.18 -23.46 0.34
CA ARG A 348 -1.28 -22.80 1.07
C ARG A 348 -1.75 -21.56 0.33
N VAL A 349 -0.80 -20.70 -0.08
CA VAL A 349 -1.10 -19.47 -0.84
C VAL A 349 -1.86 -19.78 -2.14
N TRP A 350 -1.50 -20.85 -2.85
CA TRP A 350 -2.23 -21.32 -4.03
C TRP A 350 -3.64 -21.81 -3.70
N ARG A 351 -3.80 -22.63 -2.64
CA ARG A 351 -5.11 -23.11 -2.19
C ARG A 351 -6.05 -21.98 -1.77
N ASP A 352 -5.50 -20.87 -1.29
CA ASP A 352 -6.25 -19.65 -0.95
C ASP A 352 -6.64 -18.83 -2.20
N GLY A 353 -6.32 -19.30 -3.40
CA GLY A 353 -6.69 -18.67 -4.68
C GLY A 353 -5.79 -17.52 -5.11
N ALA A 354 -4.66 -17.30 -4.43
CA ALA A 354 -3.76 -16.18 -4.72
C ALA A 354 -2.84 -16.43 -5.92
N LEU A 355 -2.56 -17.70 -6.25
CA LEU A 355 -1.73 -18.11 -7.39
C LEU A 355 -2.56 -18.78 -8.48
N LEU A 356 -2.21 -18.53 -9.73
CA LEU A 356 -2.86 -19.09 -10.91
C LEU A 356 -2.25 -20.45 -11.25
N GLY A 357 -3.08 -21.45 -11.53
CA GLY A 357 -2.65 -22.78 -11.95
C GLY A 357 -3.62 -23.85 -11.49
N ARG A 358 -3.80 -24.91 -12.28
CA ARG A 358 -4.67 -26.05 -11.92
C ARG A 358 -3.96 -27.02 -10.98
N SER A 359 -2.64 -26.98 -10.93
CA SER A 359 -1.81 -27.73 -9.99
C SER A 359 -0.73 -26.82 -9.36
N PRO A 360 -0.14 -27.21 -8.23
CA PRO A 360 0.97 -26.47 -7.62
C PRO A 360 2.14 -26.21 -8.58
N GLU A 361 2.45 -27.15 -9.46
CA GLU A 361 3.57 -27.09 -10.40
C GLU A 361 3.32 -26.09 -11.54
N GLU A 362 2.05 -25.84 -11.90
CA GLU A 362 1.68 -24.74 -12.81
C GLU A 362 1.74 -23.38 -12.09
N ALA A 363 1.56 -23.37 -10.76
CA ALA A 363 1.41 -22.15 -9.97
C ALA A 363 2.71 -21.59 -9.39
N PHE A 364 3.66 -22.45 -9.00
CA PHE A 364 4.94 -22.03 -8.46
C PHE A 364 6.03 -23.11 -8.59
N PHE A 365 7.29 -22.69 -8.43
CA PHE A 365 8.41 -23.60 -8.22
C PHE A 365 9.36 -23.10 -7.13
N VAL A 366 10.06 -24.03 -6.48
CA VAL A 366 11.14 -23.74 -5.53
C VAL A 366 12.34 -24.61 -5.86
N LYS A 367 13.42 -23.98 -6.33
CA LYS A 367 14.68 -24.64 -6.68
C LYS A 367 15.77 -24.23 -5.71
N CYS A 368 16.30 -25.22 -4.99
CA CYS A 368 17.46 -25.08 -4.11
C CYS A 368 18.18 -26.43 -4.12
N ASP A 369 19.24 -26.49 -4.91
CA ASP A 369 20.02 -27.67 -5.25
C ASP A 369 21.45 -27.28 -5.65
N GLU A 370 22.23 -28.26 -6.09
CA GLU A 370 23.62 -28.11 -6.48
C GLU A 370 23.83 -27.15 -7.67
N GLU A 371 22.85 -27.03 -8.57
CA GLU A 371 22.94 -26.08 -9.69
C GLU A 371 22.81 -24.64 -9.20
N THR A 372 21.93 -24.38 -8.23
CA THR A 372 21.81 -23.07 -7.58
C THR A 372 22.91 -22.80 -6.54
N ASN A 373 23.55 -23.83 -6.01
CA ASN A 373 24.55 -23.76 -4.94
C ASN A 373 25.83 -24.54 -5.30
N PRO A 374 26.56 -24.11 -6.35
CA PRO A 374 27.85 -24.71 -6.69
C PRO A 374 28.91 -24.40 -5.61
N PRO A 375 30.07 -25.09 -5.61
CA PRO A 375 31.10 -24.92 -4.59
C PRO A 375 31.47 -23.47 -4.30
N GLU A 376 31.55 -22.62 -5.32
CA GLU A 376 31.92 -21.20 -5.18
C GLU A 376 30.91 -20.40 -4.34
N VAL A 377 29.62 -20.69 -4.50
CA VAL A 377 28.53 -20.08 -3.71
C VAL A 377 28.59 -20.57 -2.26
N ARG A 378 28.88 -21.85 -2.08
CA ARG A 378 28.97 -22.48 -0.76
C ARG A 378 30.20 -22.01 0.03
N ASP A 379 31.34 -21.91 -0.63
CA ASP A 379 32.60 -21.41 -0.06
C ASP A 379 32.49 -19.92 0.30
N ALA A 380 31.66 -19.16 -0.43
CA ALA A 380 31.30 -17.79 -0.09
C ALA A 380 30.29 -17.70 1.08
N GLY A 381 29.86 -18.83 1.67
CA GLY A 381 28.90 -18.87 2.77
C GLY A 381 27.47 -18.51 2.37
N MET A 382 27.11 -18.62 1.10
CA MET A 382 25.80 -18.26 0.57
C MET A 382 24.94 -19.50 0.28
N VAL A 383 23.62 -19.35 0.44
CA VAL A 383 22.63 -20.31 -0.05
C VAL A 383 21.65 -19.57 -0.95
N ILE A 384 21.47 -20.06 -2.17
CA ILE A 384 20.59 -19.48 -3.18
C ILE A 384 19.41 -20.43 -3.41
N ALA A 385 18.21 -19.87 -3.37
CA ALA A 385 16.98 -20.54 -3.76
C ALA A 385 16.25 -19.70 -4.82
N HIS A 386 15.92 -20.29 -5.96
CA HIS A 386 15.11 -19.66 -6.99
C HIS A 386 13.64 -20.02 -6.78
N ILE A 387 12.80 -18.99 -6.70
CA ILE A 387 11.37 -19.12 -6.44
C ILE A 387 10.63 -18.41 -7.57
N GLY A 388 9.76 -19.13 -8.27
CA GLY A 388 8.84 -18.54 -9.23
C GLY A 388 7.40 -18.70 -8.77
N ILE A 389 6.57 -17.70 -9.01
CA ILE A 389 5.14 -17.69 -8.69
C ILE A 389 4.33 -17.15 -9.88
N ALA A 390 3.15 -17.71 -10.12
CA ALA A 390 2.20 -17.23 -11.10
C ALA A 390 1.06 -16.49 -10.37
N VAL A 391 1.07 -15.15 -10.39
CA VAL A 391 0.07 -14.35 -9.67
C VAL A 391 -1.20 -14.12 -10.49
N VAL A 392 -2.36 -14.17 -9.84
CA VAL A 392 -3.65 -13.84 -10.45
C VAL A 392 -3.76 -12.33 -10.74
N LYS A 393 -3.92 -11.96 -12.01
CA LYS A 393 -4.19 -10.57 -12.44
C LYS A 393 -5.70 -10.26 -12.39
N PRO A 394 -6.13 -9.06 -11.96
CA PRO A 394 -7.54 -8.72 -11.86
C PRO A 394 -8.21 -8.52 -13.23
N ALA A 395 -9.51 -8.84 -13.32
CA ALA A 395 -10.33 -8.53 -14.49
C ALA A 395 -10.82 -7.07 -14.42
N GLU A 396 -10.07 -6.15 -15.04
CA GLU A 396 -10.42 -4.73 -15.06
C GLU A 396 -11.52 -4.37 -16.08
N PHE A 397 -11.55 -5.10 -17.20
CA PHE A 397 -12.52 -4.88 -18.28
C PHE A 397 -13.37 -6.13 -18.48
N VAL A 398 -14.69 -5.98 -18.37
CA VAL A 398 -15.66 -7.02 -18.71
C VAL A 398 -16.45 -6.54 -19.92
N VAL A 399 -16.31 -7.23 -21.04
CA VAL A 399 -16.94 -6.87 -22.31
C VAL A 399 -18.07 -7.85 -22.60
N PHE A 400 -19.31 -7.39 -22.51
CA PHE A 400 -20.49 -8.14 -22.96
C PHE A 400 -20.74 -7.83 -24.43
N LYS A 401 -20.66 -8.84 -25.31
CA LYS A 401 -21.03 -8.72 -26.73
C LYS A 401 -22.46 -9.23 -26.90
N LEU A 402 -23.39 -8.32 -27.16
CA LEU A 402 -24.79 -8.67 -27.43
C LEU A 402 -25.00 -8.76 -28.94
N SER A 403 -25.48 -9.90 -29.42
CA SER A 403 -25.96 -10.09 -30.79
C SER A 403 -27.45 -10.44 -30.76
N GLN A 404 -28.20 -9.93 -31.73
CA GLN A 404 -29.56 -10.38 -31.99
C GLN A 404 -29.47 -11.66 -32.82
N TRP A 405 -29.88 -12.79 -32.26
CA TRP A 405 -29.88 -14.08 -32.95
C TRP A 405 -31.30 -14.44 -33.40
N ALA A 406 -31.46 -14.81 -34.67
CA ALA A 406 -32.75 -15.16 -35.27
C ALA A 406 -33.17 -16.63 -35.05
N GLY A 407 -32.37 -17.42 -34.31
CA GLY A 407 -32.61 -18.84 -34.04
C GLY A 407 -32.18 -19.75 -35.20
N GLY A 408 -31.22 -20.65 -34.95
CA GLY A 408 -30.73 -21.65 -35.90
C GLY A 408 -29.38 -22.23 -35.46
N THR A 409 -29.23 -23.56 -35.49
CA THR A 409 -28.09 -24.31 -34.90
C THR A 409 -26.73 -23.81 -35.42
N GLU A 410 -25.90 -23.25 -34.53
CA GLU A 410 -24.51 -22.94 -34.85
C GLU A 410 -23.65 -24.20 -34.80
N THR A 411 -23.00 -24.52 -35.91
CA THR A 411 -21.72 -25.25 -35.91
C THR A 411 -20.62 -24.21 -35.76
N GLU A 412 -20.04 -24.08 -34.57
CA GLU A 412 -18.83 -23.29 -34.35
C GLU A 412 -17.66 -23.94 -35.11
N THR A 413 -17.19 -23.29 -36.16
CA THR A 413 -15.85 -23.54 -36.70
C THR A 413 -14.86 -22.78 -35.83
N ILE A 414 -14.25 -23.48 -34.88
CA ILE A 414 -13.11 -22.96 -34.11
C ILE A 414 -11.94 -22.81 -35.10
N GLY A 415 -11.61 -21.57 -35.47
CA GLY A 415 -10.54 -21.27 -36.42
C GLY A 415 -9.40 -20.49 -35.76
N GLY A 416 -8.20 -21.09 -35.83
CA GLY A 416 -6.90 -20.41 -36.04
C GLY A 416 -6.17 -19.90 -34.83
#